data_AF-A0A4S2H9Q6-F1
#
_entry.id   AF-A0A4S2H9Q6-F1
#
_cell.length_a   1.000
_cell.length_b   1.000
_cell.length_c   1.000
_cell.angle_alpha   90.00
_cell.angle_beta   90.00
_cell.angle_gamma   90.00
#
_symmetry.space_group_name_H-M   'P 1'
#
loop_
_entity.id
_entity.type
_entity.pdbx_description
1 polymer ?
#
loop_
_entity_poly.entity_id
_entity_poly.type
_entity_poly.pdbx_seq_one_letter_code
_entity_poly.pdbx_strand_id
1 'polypeptide(L)'
;MKQLAEIKVGSTVIIGGMAWNVLAQEEGKTLCIADTILEKRAFDDGGSNDWKKSSLRERLNGKFLNALYEELKAKGIGQDAILEQIQDLTTDDGLKDYGSSTDKVFLLTCEQYRQYRKYMRDVHDWWWLITADSTINNFARIVGTDGTLGDGYAYGGNSGVRPACAFSSSIKVDEEEE
;
A
#
# COMPACT_ATOMS: atom_id res chain seq x y z
N MET A 1 -6.74 21.46 8.78
CA MET A 1 -7.03 20.31 9.66
C MET A 1 -8.52 19.97 9.78
N LYS A 2 -8.95 18.91 9.09
CA LYS A 2 -10.25 18.22 9.27
C LYS A 2 -10.00 16.84 9.87
N GLN A 3 -11.01 16.17 10.41
CA GLN A 3 -10.86 14.74 10.74
C GLN A 3 -10.75 13.93 9.46
N LEU A 4 -9.93 12.88 9.45
CA LEU A 4 -9.75 12.04 8.27
C LEU A 4 -11.07 11.38 7.84
N ALA A 5 -11.97 11.08 8.77
CA ALA A 5 -13.33 10.57 8.49
C ALA A 5 -14.18 11.51 7.62
N GLU A 6 -13.90 12.81 7.65
CA GLU A 6 -14.64 13.86 6.93
C GLU A 6 -14.09 14.09 5.52
N ILE A 7 -12.93 13.50 5.21
CA ILE A 7 -12.29 13.63 3.91
C ILE A 7 -13.00 12.75 2.90
N LYS A 8 -13.33 13.35 1.76
CA LYS A 8 -13.99 12.66 0.65
C LYS A 8 -13.09 11.59 0.06
N VAL A 9 -13.67 10.42 -0.24
CA VAL A 9 -12.98 9.38 -1.02
C VAL A 9 -12.58 9.94 -2.40
N GLY A 10 -11.33 9.71 -2.79
CA GLY A 10 -10.70 10.27 -3.97
C GLY A 10 -9.94 11.59 -3.74
N SER A 11 -10.08 12.23 -2.57
CA SER A 11 -9.22 13.37 -2.19
C SER A 11 -7.80 12.91 -1.83
N THR A 12 -6.85 13.84 -1.88
CA THR A 12 -5.49 13.67 -1.38
C THR A 12 -5.30 14.40 -0.04
N VAL A 13 -4.61 13.76 0.90
CA VAL A 13 -4.30 14.29 2.23
C VAL A 13 -2.83 14.13 2.56
N ILE A 14 -2.31 15.00 3.42
CA ILE A 14 -0.95 14.91 3.93
C ILE A 14 -0.95 14.21 5.30
N ILE A 15 -0.29 13.07 5.38
CA ILE A 15 -0.12 12.29 6.62
C ILE A 15 1.34 11.87 6.72
N GLY A 16 1.98 12.20 7.85
CA GLY A 16 3.39 11.85 8.10
C GLY A 16 4.35 12.38 7.03
N GLY A 17 4.14 13.62 6.58
CA GLY A 17 5.03 14.31 5.64
C GLY A 17 4.89 13.92 4.18
N MET A 18 3.94 13.06 3.82
CA MET A 18 3.71 12.64 2.43
C MET A 18 2.22 12.63 2.06
N ALA A 19 1.96 12.67 0.75
CA ALA A 19 0.63 12.70 0.18
C ALA A 19 0.02 11.29 0.01
N TRP A 20 -1.25 11.16 0.32
CA TRP A 20 -2.02 9.92 0.26
C TRP A 20 -3.38 10.14 -0.39
N ASN A 21 -3.77 9.28 -1.34
CA ASN A 21 -5.14 9.22 -1.86
C ASN A 21 -6.03 8.43 -0.90
N VAL A 22 -7.20 8.99 -0.57
CA VAL A 22 -8.23 8.32 0.24
C VAL A 22 -9.02 7.35 -0.63
N LEU A 23 -8.94 6.05 -0.34
CA LEU A 23 -9.56 4.97 -1.14
C LEU A 23 -10.90 4.51 -0.58
N ALA A 24 -11.03 4.43 0.74
CA ALA A 24 -12.24 4.01 1.42
C ALA A 24 -12.34 4.60 2.82
N GLN A 25 -13.58 4.84 3.25
CA GLN A 25 -13.93 5.14 4.64
C GLN A 25 -14.67 3.93 5.20
N GLU A 26 -14.17 3.37 6.29
CA GLU A 26 -14.75 2.23 7.01
C GLU A 26 -14.95 2.62 8.49
N GLU A 27 -15.62 1.78 9.27
CA GLU A 27 -15.89 2.10 10.67
C GLU A 27 -14.59 2.27 11.47
N GLY A 28 -14.27 3.52 11.83
CA GLY A 28 -13.08 3.90 12.61
C GLY A 28 -11.76 3.89 11.83
N LYS A 29 -11.73 3.50 10.55
CA LYS A 29 -10.51 3.46 9.74
C LYS A 29 -10.71 4.00 8.33
N THR A 30 -9.65 4.58 7.79
CA THR A 30 -9.60 5.13 6.44
C THR A 30 -8.46 4.46 5.67
N LEU A 31 -8.80 3.78 4.57
CA LEU A 31 -7.81 3.15 3.70
C LEU A 31 -7.23 4.20 2.76
N CYS A 32 -5.90 4.31 2.75
CA CYS A 32 -5.17 5.26 1.93
C CYS A 32 -4.04 4.57 1.17
N ILE A 33 -3.66 5.11 0.01
CA ILE A 33 -2.48 4.71 -0.76
C ILE A 33 -1.60 5.93 -1.02
N ALA A 34 -0.29 5.76 -1.07
CA ALA A 34 0.63 6.82 -1.46
C ALA A 34 0.24 7.43 -2.81
N ASP A 35 0.22 8.76 -2.88
CA ASP A 35 -0.15 9.49 -4.11
C ASP A 35 0.84 9.19 -5.26
N THR A 36 2.11 8.95 -4.91
CA THR A 36 3.21 8.69 -5.85
C THR A 36 3.95 7.39 -5.54
N ILE A 37 4.80 6.96 -6.47
CA ILE A 37 5.77 5.89 -6.25
C ILE A 37 6.94 6.42 -5.42
N LEU A 38 7.25 5.74 -4.31
CA LEU A 38 8.29 6.19 -3.38
C LEU A 38 9.70 5.88 -3.86
N GLU A 39 9.88 4.70 -4.43
CA GLU A 39 11.15 4.22 -4.99
C GLU A 39 10.86 3.05 -5.94
N LYS A 40 11.82 2.71 -6.80
CA LYS A 40 11.83 1.44 -7.54
C LYS A 40 12.67 0.42 -6.79
N ARG A 41 12.14 -0.80 -6.64
CA ARG A 41 12.79 -1.88 -5.88
C ARG A 41 12.23 -3.23 -6.31
N ALA A 42 12.99 -4.29 -6.03
CA ALA A 42 12.48 -5.65 -6.06
C ALA A 42 11.31 -5.82 -5.08
N PHE A 43 10.37 -6.70 -5.43
CA PHE A 43 9.40 -7.20 -4.48
C PHE A 43 10.11 -8.00 -3.38
N ASP A 44 11.03 -8.89 -3.78
CA ASP A 44 11.88 -9.63 -2.87
C ASP A 44 13.27 -9.84 -3.48
N ASP A 45 14.31 -9.48 -2.74
CA ASP A 45 15.70 -9.66 -3.20
C ASP A 45 16.08 -11.15 -3.34
N GLY A 46 15.40 -12.04 -2.60
CA GLY A 46 15.53 -13.50 -2.71
C GLY A 46 14.69 -14.13 -3.82
N GLY A 47 13.89 -13.34 -4.54
CA GLY A 47 13.04 -13.80 -5.64
C GLY A 47 11.77 -14.55 -5.22
N SER A 48 11.34 -14.47 -3.96
CA SER A 48 10.05 -15.00 -3.52
C SER A 48 8.91 -14.02 -3.81
N ASN A 49 7.81 -14.50 -4.39
CA ASN A 49 6.56 -13.73 -4.51
C ASN A 49 5.64 -13.87 -3.29
N ASP A 50 6.05 -14.61 -2.25
CA ASP A 50 5.35 -14.69 -0.96
C ASP A 50 5.60 -13.41 -0.17
N TRP A 51 4.59 -12.53 -0.10
CA TRP A 51 4.66 -11.25 0.61
C TRP A 51 5.25 -11.38 2.03
N LYS A 52 4.93 -12.45 2.77
CA LYS A 52 5.39 -12.63 4.15
C LYS A 52 6.90 -12.77 4.27
N LYS A 53 7.56 -13.27 3.22
CA LYS A 53 9.01 -13.48 3.14
C LYS A 53 9.74 -12.34 2.46
N SER A 54 9.01 -11.43 1.83
CA SER A 54 9.58 -10.42 0.95
C SER A 54 10.44 -9.39 1.71
N SER A 55 11.60 -9.06 1.15
CA SER A 55 12.44 -7.97 1.65
C SER A 55 11.72 -6.61 1.61
N LEU A 56 10.77 -6.44 0.68
CA LEU A 56 9.95 -5.24 0.62
C LEU A 56 9.01 -5.10 1.83
N ARG A 57 8.37 -6.19 2.28
CA ARG A 57 7.54 -6.19 3.50
C ARG A 57 8.35 -5.80 4.74
N GLU A 58 9.53 -6.39 4.89
CA GLU A 58 10.45 -6.09 6.00
C GLU A 58 10.81 -4.60 6.01
N ARG A 59 11.13 -4.03 4.85
CA ARG A 59 11.47 -2.60 4.72
C ARG A 59 10.27 -1.70 5.05
N LEU A 60 9.08 -2.01 4.53
CA LEU A 60 7.87 -1.21 4.72
C LEU A 60 7.42 -1.20 6.19
N ASN A 61 7.39 -2.37 6.84
CA ASN A 61 6.99 -2.49 8.25
C ASN A 61 8.13 -2.26 9.24
N GLY A 62 9.37 -2.08 8.76
CA GLY A 62 10.53 -1.69 9.56
C GLY A 62 10.87 -0.22 9.37
N LYS A 63 11.89 0.06 8.55
CA LYS A 63 12.47 1.41 8.42
C LYS A 63 11.46 2.46 7.98
N PHE A 64 10.59 2.15 7.01
CA PHE A 64 9.60 3.10 6.51
C PHE A 64 8.54 3.42 7.56
N LEU A 65 7.93 2.40 8.18
CA LEU A 65 6.94 2.60 9.24
C LEU A 65 7.50 3.38 10.43
N ASN A 66 8.74 3.11 10.83
CA ASN A 66 9.42 3.88 11.90
C ASN A 66 9.57 5.36 11.53
N ALA A 67 9.99 5.66 10.29
CA ALA A 67 10.08 7.04 9.83
C ALA A 67 8.70 7.73 9.79
N LEU A 68 7.67 7.01 9.35
CA LEU A 68 6.30 7.51 9.33
C LEU A 68 5.79 7.83 10.73
N TYR A 69 6.10 6.99 11.74
CA TYR A 69 5.78 7.29 13.13
C TYR A 69 6.50 8.51 13.68
N GLU A 70 7.77 8.73 13.35
CA GLU A 70 8.48 9.93 13.79
C GLU A 70 7.87 11.21 13.19
N GLU A 71 7.46 11.18 11.92
CA GLU A 71 6.74 12.30 11.29
C GLU A 71 5.37 12.56 11.92
N LEU A 72 4.60 11.50 12.21
CA LEU A 72 3.33 11.61 12.92
C LEU A 72 3.51 12.21 14.32
N LYS A 73 4.51 11.74 15.05
CA LYS A 73 4.85 12.23 16.39
C LYS A 73 5.26 13.70 16.36
N ALA A 74 6.02 14.13 15.36
CA ALA A 74 6.37 15.54 15.15
C ALA A 74 5.14 16.45 14.94
N LYS A 75 4.02 15.88 14.46
CA LYS A 75 2.72 16.55 14.31
C LYS A 75 1.77 16.34 15.50
N GLY A 76 2.24 15.70 16.57
CA GLY A 76 1.42 15.41 17.76
C GLY A 76 0.38 14.32 17.55
N ILE A 77 0.54 13.47 16.52
CA ILE A 77 -0.32 12.34 16.22
C ILE A 77 0.24 11.07 16.89
N GLY A 78 -0.62 10.32 17.59
CA GLY A 78 -0.24 9.10 18.31
C GLY A 78 0.09 7.90 17.42
N GLN A 79 0.73 6.88 17.99
CA GLN A 79 1.08 5.64 17.28
C GLN A 79 -0.14 4.76 16.93
N ASP A 80 -1.27 4.99 17.58
CA ASP A 80 -2.58 4.41 17.26
C ASP A 80 -3.17 4.94 15.95
N ALA A 81 -2.52 5.93 15.32
CA ALA A 81 -2.94 6.47 14.04
C ALA A 81 -2.81 5.49 12.86
N ILE A 82 -1.93 4.50 12.92
CA ILE A 82 -1.75 3.50 11.86
C ILE A 82 -2.25 2.15 12.36
N LEU A 83 -3.24 1.59 11.69
CA LEU A 83 -3.96 0.39 12.11
C LEU A 83 -3.43 -0.84 11.38
N GLU A 84 -3.39 -1.98 12.08
CA GLU A 84 -3.08 -3.26 11.47
C GLU A 84 -4.21 -3.68 10.52
N GLN A 85 -3.86 -4.19 9.34
CA GLN A 85 -4.80 -4.75 8.38
C GLN A 85 -4.43 -6.18 8.04
N ILE A 86 -5.44 -7.04 7.96
CA ILE A 86 -5.31 -8.41 7.48
C ILE A 86 -5.44 -8.37 5.96
N GLN A 87 -4.47 -8.93 5.25
CA GLN A 87 -4.49 -9.09 3.79
C GLN A 87 -4.66 -10.57 3.44
N ASP A 88 -5.58 -10.87 2.54
CA ASP A 88 -5.69 -12.18 1.91
C ASP A 88 -4.58 -12.33 0.86
N LEU A 89 -3.75 -13.37 0.99
CA LEU A 89 -2.64 -13.67 0.08
C LEU A 89 -3.00 -14.80 -0.90
N THR A 90 -4.29 -14.99 -1.17
CA THR A 90 -4.74 -15.81 -2.31
C THR A 90 -4.07 -15.30 -3.59
N THR A 91 -3.45 -16.22 -4.32
CA THR A 91 -2.73 -15.92 -5.57
C THR A 91 -3.70 -15.66 -6.73
N ASP A 92 -3.23 -15.06 -7.83
CA ASP A 92 -4.10 -14.70 -8.96
C ASP A 92 -4.71 -15.93 -9.65
N ASP A 93 -4.03 -17.09 -9.58
CA ASP A 93 -4.56 -18.40 -10.00
C ASP A 93 -5.47 -19.09 -8.96
N GLY A 94 -5.72 -18.45 -7.81
CA GLY A 94 -6.69 -18.87 -6.80
C GLY A 94 -6.17 -19.82 -5.72
N LEU A 95 -4.85 -20.07 -5.67
CA LEU A 95 -4.24 -20.89 -4.63
C LEU A 95 -4.14 -20.13 -3.30
N LYS A 96 -4.23 -20.86 -2.18
CA LYS A 96 -4.30 -20.28 -0.83
C LYS A 96 -3.11 -20.65 0.05
N ASP A 97 -2.05 -21.24 -0.51
CA ASP A 97 -0.93 -21.76 0.27
C ASP A 97 -0.21 -20.68 1.09
N TYR A 98 -0.23 -19.42 0.63
CA TYR A 98 0.37 -18.29 1.35
C TYR A 98 -0.52 -17.74 2.48
N GLY A 99 -1.80 -18.11 2.55
CA GLY A 99 -2.70 -17.73 3.65
C GLY A 99 -2.97 -16.23 3.72
N SER A 100 -2.67 -15.60 4.86
CA SER A 100 -2.86 -14.16 5.08
C SER A 100 -1.64 -13.53 5.77
N SER A 101 -1.56 -12.20 5.71
CA SER A 101 -0.62 -11.41 6.53
C SER A 101 -1.37 -10.36 7.34
N THR A 102 -0.77 -9.94 8.46
CA THR A 102 -1.23 -8.80 9.25
C THR A 102 -0.12 -7.76 9.25
N ASP A 103 -0.37 -6.61 8.64
CA ASP A 103 0.62 -5.56 8.40
C ASP A 103 0.02 -4.18 8.64
N LYS A 104 0.85 -3.21 9.03
CA LYS A 104 0.45 -1.78 9.13
C LYS A 104 0.68 -1.04 7.82
N VAL A 105 1.72 -1.45 7.08
CA VAL A 105 2.03 -0.95 5.74
C VAL A 105 2.06 -2.13 4.79
N PHE A 106 1.28 -2.07 3.73
CA PHE A 106 1.13 -3.14 2.74
C PHE A 106 1.11 -2.56 1.33
N LEU A 107 1.12 -3.41 0.30
CA LEU A 107 0.71 -3.03 -1.06
C LEU A 107 -0.70 -3.55 -1.28
N LEU A 108 -1.47 -2.95 -2.18
CA LEU A 108 -2.82 -3.43 -2.45
C LEU A 108 -2.80 -4.85 -3.05
N THR A 109 -3.85 -5.61 -2.84
CA THR A 109 -4.15 -6.81 -3.63
C THR A 109 -4.65 -6.43 -5.03
N CYS A 110 -4.65 -7.37 -5.97
CA CYS A 110 -5.32 -7.21 -7.27
C CYS A 110 -6.79 -6.80 -7.12
N GLU A 111 -7.50 -7.37 -6.14
CA GLU A 111 -8.92 -7.07 -5.89
C GLU A 111 -9.11 -5.66 -5.36
N GLN A 112 -8.33 -5.26 -4.36
CA GLN A 112 -8.35 -3.90 -3.81
C GLN A 112 -7.99 -2.88 -4.89
N TYR A 113 -6.98 -3.16 -5.72
CA TYR A 113 -6.64 -2.31 -6.85
C TYR A 113 -7.83 -2.15 -7.79
N ARG A 114 -8.45 -3.24 -8.26
CA ARG A 114 -9.64 -3.19 -9.14
C ARG A 114 -10.78 -2.40 -8.51
N GLN A 115 -11.02 -2.57 -7.21
CA GLN A 115 -12.08 -1.89 -6.47
C GLN A 115 -11.84 -0.37 -6.35
N TYR A 116 -10.60 0.03 -6.07
CA TYR A 116 -10.28 1.41 -5.70
C TYR A 116 -9.59 2.23 -6.80
N ARG A 117 -9.22 1.62 -7.94
CA ARG A 117 -8.47 2.28 -9.04
C ARG A 117 -9.04 3.65 -9.43
N LYS A 118 -10.37 3.79 -9.45
CA LYS A 118 -11.05 5.04 -9.83
C LYS A 118 -10.77 6.23 -8.90
N TYR A 119 -10.20 6.00 -7.71
CA TYR A 119 -9.87 7.01 -6.72
C TYR A 119 -8.37 7.28 -6.62
N MET A 120 -7.55 6.60 -7.42
CA MET A 120 -6.10 6.78 -7.44
C MET A 120 -5.70 7.76 -8.53
N ARG A 121 -4.71 8.62 -8.26
CA ARG A 121 -4.00 9.33 -9.33
C ARG A 121 -3.16 8.35 -10.15
N ASP A 122 -3.01 8.68 -11.44
CA ASP A 122 -2.07 8.00 -12.32
C ASP A 122 -0.64 8.37 -11.92
N VAL A 123 0.24 7.36 -11.88
CA VAL A 123 1.65 7.49 -11.50
C VAL A 123 2.60 7.24 -12.68
N HIS A 124 2.07 6.98 -13.87
CA HIS A 124 2.80 6.82 -15.14
C HIS A 124 4.00 5.85 -15.09
N ASP A 125 3.99 4.87 -14.20
CA ASP A 125 5.05 3.88 -14.04
C ASP A 125 4.47 2.56 -13.51
N TRP A 126 5.25 1.50 -13.58
CA TRP A 126 4.84 0.18 -13.12
C TRP A 126 5.01 0.11 -11.61
N TRP A 127 4.13 -0.60 -10.89
CA TRP A 127 4.25 -0.77 -9.44
C TRP A 127 3.69 -2.10 -8.95
N TRP A 128 4.23 -2.57 -7.82
CA TRP A 128 3.93 -3.88 -7.23
C TRP A 128 2.59 -3.94 -6.51
N LEU A 129 1.95 -5.11 -6.56
CA LEU A 129 0.86 -5.53 -5.69
C LEU A 129 1.32 -6.70 -4.82
N ILE A 130 0.66 -6.95 -3.68
CA ILE A 130 1.00 -8.11 -2.83
C ILE A 130 0.54 -9.45 -3.40
N THR A 131 -0.38 -9.44 -4.36
CA THR A 131 -0.89 -10.67 -4.99
C THR A 131 0.24 -11.34 -5.77
N ALA A 132 0.54 -12.59 -5.42
CA ALA A 132 1.41 -13.44 -6.23
C ALA A 132 0.65 -13.95 -7.47
N ASP A 133 1.37 -14.20 -8.56
CA ASP A 133 0.80 -14.83 -9.76
C ASP A 133 0.34 -16.27 -9.46
N SER A 134 1.26 -17.09 -8.94
CA SER A 134 1.02 -18.46 -8.47
C SER A 134 2.08 -18.86 -7.45
N THR A 135 1.83 -19.91 -6.67
CA THR A 135 2.77 -20.42 -5.66
C THR A 135 3.92 -21.25 -6.27
N ILE A 136 3.86 -21.54 -7.57
CA ILE A 136 4.82 -22.38 -8.29
C ILE A 136 5.93 -21.60 -9.01
N ASN A 137 5.81 -20.26 -9.06
CA ASN A 137 6.74 -19.39 -9.76
C ASN A 137 7.20 -18.25 -8.85
N ASN A 138 7.98 -17.32 -9.41
CA ASN A 138 8.51 -16.16 -8.73
C ASN A 138 7.92 -14.85 -9.25
N PHE A 139 6.70 -14.89 -9.79
CA PHE A 139 6.04 -13.72 -10.34
C PHE A 139 5.11 -13.10 -9.29
N ALA A 140 5.26 -11.81 -9.08
CA ALA A 140 4.32 -10.99 -8.32
C ALA A 140 3.52 -10.12 -9.29
N ARG A 141 2.28 -9.78 -8.94
CA ARG A 141 1.41 -8.97 -9.78
C ARG A 141 1.86 -7.51 -9.74
N ILE A 142 1.73 -6.85 -10.89
CA ILE A 142 2.04 -5.44 -11.08
C ILE A 142 0.90 -4.73 -11.75
N VAL A 143 0.86 -3.41 -11.58
CA VAL A 143 0.03 -2.51 -12.38
C VAL A 143 0.91 -1.82 -13.42
N GLY A 144 0.51 -1.90 -14.69
CA GLY A 144 1.17 -1.22 -15.80
C GLY A 144 0.82 0.26 -15.89
N THR A 145 1.52 0.99 -16.76
CA THR A 145 1.29 2.44 -16.98
C THR A 145 -0.10 2.78 -17.52
N ASP A 146 -0.77 1.83 -18.18
CA ASP A 146 -2.15 1.97 -18.65
C ASP A 146 -3.18 1.53 -17.58
N GLY A 147 -2.70 1.09 -16.42
CA GLY A 147 -3.49 0.55 -15.33
C GLY A 147 -3.98 -0.88 -15.54
N THR A 148 -3.48 -1.59 -16.55
CA THR A 148 -3.71 -3.04 -16.68
C THR A 148 -2.90 -3.81 -15.64
N LEU A 149 -3.35 -5.03 -15.33
CA LEU A 149 -2.61 -5.94 -14.47
C LEU A 149 -1.69 -6.82 -15.32
N GLY A 150 -0.47 -7.00 -14.85
CA GLY A 150 0.51 -7.92 -15.40
C GLY A 150 1.26 -8.63 -14.29
N ASP A 151 2.36 -9.26 -14.66
CA ASP A 151 3.27 -9.94 -13.75
C ASP A 151 4.72 -9.46 -13.96
N GLY A 152 5.51 -9.56 -12.90
CA GLY A 152 6.93 -9.24 -12.92
C GLY A 152 7.70 -10.19 -12.01
N TYR A 153 8.94 -10.49 -12.39
CA TYR A 153 9.84 -11.27 -11.53
C TYR A 153 10.01 -10.57 -10.18
N ALA A 154 9.80 -11.29 -9.09
CA ALA A 154 9.85 -10.74 -7.73
C ALA A 154 11.22 -10.10 -7.40
N TYR A 155 12.31 -10.61 -7.97
CA TYR A 155 13.66 -10.05 -7.84
C TYR A 155 13.93 -8.84 -8.77
N GLY A 156 12.98 -8.48 -9.64
CA GLY A 156 13.11 -7.40 -10.60
C GLY A 156 13.06 -6.02 -9.94
N GLY A 157 14.12 -5.22 -10.04
CA GLY A 157 14.20 -3.91 -9.39
C GLY A 157 13.46 -2.75 -10.07
N ASN A 158 12.68 -2.99 -11.13
CA ASN A 158 12.21 -1.95 -12.04
C ASN A 158 10.81 -1.42 -11.73
N SER A 159 10.05 -2.08 -10.86
CA SER A 159 8.70 -1.63 -10.49
C SER A 159 8.75 -0.78 -9.22
N GLY A 160 7.82 0.16 -9.15
CA GLY A 160 7.63 1.09 -8.06
C GLY A 160 7.00 0.48 -6.82
N VAL A 161 7.35 1.06 -5.68
CA VAL A 161 6.76 0.80 -4.38
C VAL A 161 5.70 1.86 -4.09
N ARG A 162 4.44 1.45 -4.02
CA ARG A 162 3.30 2.34 -3.73
C ARG A 162 2.53 1.80 -2.51
N PRO A 163 2.93 2.17 -1.28
CA PRO A 163 2.37 1.59 -0.07
C PRO A 163 0.96 2.08 0.21
N ALA A 164 0.20 1.23 0.89
CA ALA A 164 -1.10 1.51 1.46
C ALA A 164 -1.09 1.31 2.98
N CYS A 165 -1.91 2.10 3.66
CA CYS A 165 -2.08 2.09 5.11
C CYS A 165 -3.57 2.27 5.44
N ALA A 166 -4.03 1.63 6.52
CA ALA A 166 -5.26 2.04 7.18
C ALA A 166 -4.92 3.01 8.31
N PHE A 167 -5.41 4.24 8.22
CA PHE A 167 -5.26 5.23 9.27
C PHE A 167 -6.49 5.27 10.16
N SER A 168 -6.34 5.59 11.44
CA SER A 168 -7.47 5.90 12.32
C SER A 168 -8.23 7.10 11.76
N SER A 169 -9.54 6.96 11.55
CA SER A 169 -10.34 8.03 10.95
C SER A 169 -10.47 9.28 11.84
N SER A 170 -10.11 9.18 13.13
CA SER A 170 -10.17 10.29 14.08
C SER A 170 -8.97 11.24 14.02
N ILE A 171 -7.90 10.89 13.28
CA ILE A 171 -6.73 11.78 13.18
C ILE A 171 -7.09 13.05 12.41
N LYS A 172 -6.42 14.15 12.76
CA LYS A 172 -6.55 15.42 12.05
C LYS A 172 -5.53 15.51 10.94
N VAL A 173 -5.98 15.85 9.74
CA VAL A 173 -5.15 15.92 8.53
C VAL A 173 -5.36 17.22 7.79
N ASP A 174 -4.36 17.60 7.00
CA ASP A 174 -4.47 18.65 6.02
C ASP A 174 -4.80 18.03 4.66
N GLU A 175 -5.79 18.62 3.98
CA GLU A 175 -6.16 18.26 2.62
C GLU A 175 -5.18 18.96 1.67
N GLU A 176 -4.69 18.24 0.66
CA GLU A 176 -3.88 18.87 -0.38
C GLU A 176 -4.80 19.79 -1.19
N GLU A 177 -4.50 21.10 -1.23
CA GLU A 177 -5.24 22.04 -2.07
C GLU A 177 -4.93 21.72 -3.56
N GLU A 178 -5.98 21.58 -4.37
CA GLU A 178 -5.88 21.34 -5.83
C GLU A 178 -5.25 22.52 -6.59
#